data_AF-A0A962BRE9-F1
#
_entry.id   AF-A0A962BRE9-F1
#
_cell.length_a   1.000
_cell.length_b   1.000
_cell.length_c   1.000
_cell.angle_alpha   90.00
_cell.angle_beta   90.00
_cell.angle_gamma   90.00
#
_symmetry.space_group_name_H-M   'P 1'
#
loop_
_entity.id
_entity.type
_entity.pdbx_description
1 polymer ?
#
loop_
_entity_poly.entity_id
_entity_poly.type
_entity_poly.pdbx_seq_one_letter_code
_entity_poly.pdbx_strand_id
1 'polypeptide(L)'
;AGEVVVSSRSAQTLKRAEELSLGDRYEADAAEAVRGADLVIVSVPVGASGAVAAAIAGTLEPGAILTDVGSTKRTVIEQMTPHVPAGVHLVPGHPIAGTERSGPDAGFAELFEGRWCILTPPEGTDETVIARLGAFWEACGSRVDTMDADHHDRVLAIVSHLPHIIAYNIVGTADDLETVTKSEVIKYSASGFRDF
;
A
#
# COMPACT_ATOMS: atom_id res chain seq x y z
N ALA A 1 -8.87 -16.39 6.60
CA ALA A 1 -7.93 -17.13 5.74
C ALA A 1 -7.64 -18.49 6.36
N GLY A 2 -7.27 -19.49 5.56
CA GLY A 2 -6.81 -20.79 6.06
C GLY A 2 -5.33 -20.82 6.44
N GLU A 3 -4.51 -19.98 5.80
CA GLU A 3 -3.07 -19.78 6.03
C GLU A 3 -2.70 -18.36 5.54
N VAL A 4 -1.73 -17.71 6.19
CA VAL A 4 -1.10 -16.44 5.78
C VAL A 4 0.39 -16.67 5.58
N VAL A 5 0.88 -16.50 4.35
CA VAL A 5 2.30 -16.62 4.02
C VAL A 5 2.89 -15.23 3.82
N VAL A 6 3.98 -14.92 4.52
CA VAL A 6 4.65 -13.62 4.48
C VAL A 6 5.95 -13.74 3.70
N SER A 7 6.22 -12.78 2.82
CA SER A 7 7.51 -12.66 2.14
C SER A 7 8.05 -11.23 2.20
N SER A 8 9.36 -11.12 2.31
CA SER A 8 10.06 -9.84 2.23
C SER A 8 11.46 -10.05 1.66
N ARG A 9 11.89 -9.15 0.77
CA ARG A 9 13.27 -9.11 0.26
C ARG A 9 14.32 -8.91 1.35
N SER A 10 13.91 -8.35 2.49
CA SER A 10 14.79 -8.06 3.63
C SER A 10 14.70 -9.20 4.63
N ALA A 11 15.79 -9.95 4.79
CA ALA A 11 15.87 -11.02 5.78
C ALA A 11 15.59 -10.51 7.20
N GLN A 12 16.01 -9.28 7.53
CA GLN A 12 15.72 -8.66 8.82
C GLN A 12 14.22 -8.38 8.99
N THR A 13 13.56 -7.87 7.95
CA THR A 13 12.12 -7.59 7.98
C THR A 13 11.31 -8.88 8.07
N LEU A 14 11.69 -9.91 7.31
CA LEU A 14 11.02 -11.21 7.35
C LEU A 14 11.14 -11.87 8.73
N LYS A 15 12.37 -11.89 9.28
CA LYS A 15 12.61 -12.39 10.64
C LYS A 15 11.79 -11.61 11.68
N ARG A 16 11.71 -10.29 11.55
CA ARG A 16 10.92 -9.47 12.48
C ARG A 16 9.43 -9.78 12.37
N ALA A 17 8.91 -10.01 11.16
CA ALA A 17 7.52 -10.43 10.97
C ALA A 17 7.23 -11.81 11.58
N GLU A 18 8.21 -12.71 11.59
CA GLU A 18 8.15 -14.01 12.28
C GLU A 18 8.11 -13.86 13.81
N GLU A 19 9.02 -13.05 14.37
CA GLU A 19 9.04 -12.74 15.80
C GLU A 19 7.73 -12.10 16.30
N LEU A 20 7.04 -11.36 15.43
CA LEU A 20 5.75 -10.73 15.69
C LEU A 20 4.55 -11.64 15.37
N SER A 21 4.78 -12.84 14.83
CA SER A 21 3.73 -13.80 14.45
C SER A 21 2.69 -13.22 13.48
N LEU A 22 3.15 -12.45 12.48
CA LEU A 22 2.29 -11.82 11.46
C LEU A 22 1.77 -12.78 10.36
N GLY A 23 2.16 -14.05 10.40
CA GLY A 23 1.72 -15.08 9.47
C GLY A 23 2.02 -16.49 10.00
N ASP A 24 1.63 -17.49 9.22
CA ASP A 24 1.80 -18.90 9.55
C ASP A 24 3.09 -19.48 8.94
N ARG A 25 3.53 -18.91 7.80
CA ARG A 25 4.74 -19.32 7.08
C ARG A 25 5.47 -18.11 6.51
N TYR A 26 6.80 -18.21 6.44
CA TYR A 26 7.68 -17.09 6.09
C TYR A 26 8.67 -17.54 5.01
N GLU A 27 8.61 -16.89 3.85
CA GLU A 27 9.39 -17.30 2.67
C GLU A 27 10.24 -16.13 2.16
N ALA A 28 11.54 -16.38 1.96
CA ALA A 28 12.46 -15.37 1.42
C ALA A 28 12.22 -15.14 -0.08
N ASP A 29 11.77 -16.17 -0.80
CA ASP A 29 11.38 -16.08 -2.21
C ASP A 29 9.88 -15.80 -2.32
N ALA A 30 9.53 -14.68 -2.95
CA ALA A 30 8.14 -14.29 -3.18
C ALA A 30 7.41 -15.30 -4.09
N ALA A 31 8.12 -15.96 -5.02
CA ALA A 31 7.52 -16.96 -5.90
C ALA A 31 7.04 -18.18 -5.11
N GLU A 32 7.79 -18.63 -4.11
CA GLU A 32 7.37 -19.73 -3.23
C GLU A 32 6.27 -19.30 -2.26
N ALA A 33 6.28 -18.03 -1.83
CA ALA A 33 5.26 -17.49 -0.94
C ALA A 33 3.85 -17.49 -1.55
N VAL A 34 3.72 -17.25 -2.86
CA VAL A 34 2.42 -17.15 -3.54
C VAL A 34 1.85 -18.48 -4.01
N ARG A 35 2.61 -19.58 -3.89
CA ARG A 35 2.20 -20.90 -4.37
C ARG A 35 0.94 -21.37 -3.64
N GLY A 36 -0.12 -21.68 -4.38
CA GLY A 36 -1.41 -22.08 -3.82
C GLY A 36 -2.27 -20.94 -3.26
N ALA A 37 -1.84 -19.67 -3.36
CA ALA A 37 -2.57 -18.54 -2.80
C ALA A 37 -3.80 -18.17 -3.64
N ASP A 38 -4.93 -17.91 -2.97
CA ASP A 38 -6.18 -17.41 -3.56
C ASP A 38 -6.28 -15.87 -3.54
N LEU A 39 -5.50 -15.23 -2.66
CA LEU A 39 -5.32 -13.78 -2.55
C LEU A 39 -3.84 -13.44 -2.30
N VAL A 40 -3.29 -12.55 -3.12
CA VAL A 40 -1.92 -12.03 -3.00
C VAL A 40 -1.96 -10.52 -2.84
N ILE A 41 -1.42 -9.99 -1.74
CA ILE A 41 -1.39 -8.56 -1.42
C ILE A 41 0.05 -8.04 -1.53
N VAL A 42 0.33 -7.26 -2.57
CA VAL A 42 1.64 -6.65 -2.81
C VAL A 42 1.79 -5.37 -1.98
N SER A 43 2.46 -5.49 -0.84
CA SER A 43 2.67 -4.41 0.14
C SER A 43 4.08 -3.82 0.10
N VAL A 44 4.51 -3.40 -1.09
CA VAL A 44 5.83 -2.79 -1.33
C VAL A 44 5.70 -1.33 -1.78
N PRO A 45 6.78 -0.52 -1.75
CA PRO A 45 6.74 0.82 -2.35
C PRO A 45 6.26 0.75 -3.80
N VAL A 46 5.41 1.69 -4.24
CA VAL A 46 4.79 1.69 -5.58
C VAL A 46 5.80 1.40 -6.70
N GLY A 47 6.98 2.02 -6.66
CA GLY A 47 8.01 1.83 -7.69
C GLY A 47 8.57 0.40 -7.80
N ALA A 48 8.28 -0.49 -6.85
CA ALA A 48 8.69 -1.89 -6.85
C ALA A 48 7.58 -2.86 -7.27
N SER A 49 6.34 -2.40 -7.44
CA SER A 49 5.17 -3.27 -7.70
C SER A 49 5.34 -4.11 -8.96
N GLY A 50 5.81 -3.54 -10.07
CA GLY A 50 6.05 -4.28 -11.32
C GLY A 50 7.11 -5.37 -11.18
N ALA A 51 8.21 -5.09 -10.46
CA ALA A 51 9.26 -6.09 -10.25
C ALA A 51 8.78 -7.27 -9.39
N VAL A 52 7.96 -7.01 -8.37
CA VAL A 52 7.33 -8.07 -7.58
C VAL A 52 6.35 -8.88 -8.44
N ALA A 53 5.49 -8.22 -9.20
CA ALA A 53 4.55 -8.89 -10.10
C ALA A 53 5.27 -9.80 -11.11
N ALA A 54 6.37 -9.33 -11.70
CA ALA A 54 7.19 -10.12 -12.60
C ALA A 54 7.81 -11.36 -11.92
N ALA A 55 8.28 -11.21 -10.68
CA ALA A 55 8.91 -12.31 -9.93
C ALA A 55 7.93 -13.43 -9.57
N ILE A 56 6.67 -13.09 -9.27
CA ILE A 56 5.66 -14.05 -8.84
C ILE A 56 4.81 -14.61 -9.99
N ALA A 57 4.85 -13.98 -11.18
CA ALA A 57 3.96 -14.26 -12.30
C ALA A 57 3.87 -15.75 -12.69
N GLY A 58 4.99 -16.47 -12.64
CA GLY A 58 5.06 -17.89 -13.02
C GLY A 58 4.45 -18.87 -12.01
N THR A 59 4.09 -18.39 -10.81
CA THR A 59 3.64 -19.25 -9.69
C THR A 59 2.24 -18.89 -9.20
N LEU A 60 1.65 -17.79 -9.68
CA LEU A 60 0.29 -17.41 -9.32
C LEU A 60 -0.74 -18.46 -9.81
N GLU A 61 -1.66 -18.83 -8.93
CA GLU A 61 -2.71 -19.80 -9.26
C GLU A 61 -3.81 -19.17 -10.14
N PRO A 62 -4.34 -19.90 -11.13
CA PRO A 62 -5.54 -19.49 -11.84
C PRO A 62 -6.70 -19.24 -10.86
N GLY A 63 -7.38 -18.10 -11.00
CA GLY A 63 -8.46 -17.66 -10.11
C GLY A 63 -8.02 -16.88 -8.88
N ALA A 64 -6.71 -16.73 -8.65
CA ALA A 64 -6.17 -15.89 -7.59
C ALA A 64 -6.49 -14.41 -7.82
N ILE A 65 -6.70 -13.67 -6.73
CA ILE A 65 -6.75 -12.21 -6.75
C ILE A 65 -5.36 -11.68 -6.46
N LEU A 66 -4.84 -10.85 -7.35
CA LEU A 66 -3.65 -10.05 -7.14
C LEU A 66 -4.07 -8.62 -6.83
N THR A 67 -3.65 -8.08 -5.69
CA THR A 67 -3.94 -6.70 -5.27
C THR A 67 -2.68 -6.02 -4.74
N ASP A 68 -2.77 -4.71 -4.53
CA ASP A 68 -1.73 -3.88 -3.92
C ASP A 68 -2.34 -2.98 -2.83
N VAL A 69 -1.48 -2.20 -2.19
CA VAL A 69 -1.88 -1.18 -1.20
C VAL A 69 -1.24 0.18 -1.46
N GLY A 70 -0.74 0.41 -2.67
CA GLY A 70 -0.01 1.62 -3.07
C GLY A 70 -0.89 2.88 -3.05
N SER A 71 -0.25 4.04 -2.88
CA SER A 71 -0.96 5.33 -2.80
C SER A 71 -1.32 5.95 -4.16
N THR A 72 -0.74 5.45 -5.25
CA THR A 72 -1.11 5.81 -6.64
C THR A 72 -1.54 4.55 -7.37
N LYS A 73 -2.52 4.65 -8.28
CA LYS A 73 -3.17 3.48 -8.87
C LYS A 73 -2.83 3.31 -10.34
N ARG A 74 -2.73 4.40 -11.11
CA ARG A 74 -2.32 4.31 -12.52
C ARG A 74 -0.96 3.63 -12.67
N THR A 75 0.04 4.12 -11.95
CA THR A 75 1.41 3.59 -12.03
C THR A 75 1.48 2.13 -11.63
N VAL A 76 0.75 1.73 -10.58
CA VAL A 76 0.70 0.32 -10.16
C VAL A 76 0.08 -0.54 -11.25
N ILE A 77 -1.06 -0.12 -11.82
CA ILE A 77 -1.73 -0.86 -12.90
C ILE A 77 -0.81 -1.00 -14.11
N GLU A 78 -0.20 0.10 -14.56
CA GLU A 78 0.73 0.12 -15.69
C GLU A 78 1.92 -0.82 -15.47
N GLN A 79 2.44 -0.90 -14.25
CA GLN A 79 3.60 -1.73 -13.91
C GLN A 79 3.26 -3.22 -13.71
N MET A 80 2.11 -3.54 -13.12
CA MET A 80 1.76 -4.91 -12.77
C MET A 80 1.07 -5.65 -13.91
N THR A 81 0.17 -4.99 -14.65
CA THR A 81 -0.65 -5.60 -15.72
C THR A 81 0.16 -6.44 -16.72
N PRO A 82 1.32 -6.01 -17.22
CA PRO A 82 2.12 -6.79 -18.18
C PRO A 82 2.59 -8.16 -17.67
N HIS A 83 2.58 -8.36 -16.36
CA HIS A 83 3.06 -9.57 -15.70
C HIS A 83 1.94 -10.48 -15.18
N VAL A 84 0.68 -10.04 -15.26
CA VAL A 84 -0.45 -10.82 -14.74
C VAL A 84 -0.76 -11.96 -15.72
N PRO A 85 -0.63 -13.22 -15.29
CA PRO A 85 -0.90 -14.36 -16.16
C PRO A 85 -2.41 -14.50 -16.42
N ALA A 86 -2.76 -15.19 -17.50
CA ALA A 86 -4.16 -15.45 -17.83
C ALA A 86 -4.85 -16.23 -16.70
N GLY A 87 -6.06 -15.80 -16.34
CA GLY A 87 -6.86 -16.41 -15.27
C GLY A 87 -6.59 -15.84 -13.87
N VAL A 88 -5.58 -14.99 -13.68
CA VAL A 88 -5.40 -14.21 -12.43
C VAL A 88 -6.12 -12.87 -12.54
N HIS A 89 -6.77 -12.45 -11.46
CA HIS A 89 -7.51 -11.20 -11.42
C HIS A 89 -6.72 -10.10 -10.71
N LEU A 90 -6.28 -9.09 -11.45
CA LEU A 90 -5.67 -7.89 -10.87
C LEU A 90 -6.77 -6.93 -10.39
N VAL A 91 -6.83 -6.68 -9.08
CA VAL A 91 -7.75 -5.70 -8.47
C VAL A 91 -6.94 -4.79 -7.55
N PRO A 92 -6.37 -3.68 -8.05
CA PRO A 92 -5.57 -2.76 -7.25
C PRO A 92 -6.39 -2.10 -6.14
N GLY A 93 -5.72 -1.81 -5.03
CA GLY A 93 -6.33 -1.30 -3.80
C GLY A 93 -5.51 -0.17 -3.16
N HIS A 94 -6.18 0.67 -2.38
CA HIS A 94 -5.53 1.68 -1.55
C HIS A 94 -6.30 1.83 -0.24
N PRO A 95 -5.88 1.16 0.84
CA PRO A 95 -6.33 1.48 2.18
C PRO A 95 -5.79 2.87 2.55
N ILE A 96 -6.68 3.84 2.74
CA ILE A 96 -6.35 5.19 3.23
C ILE A 96 -6.15 5.12 4.75
N ALA A 97 -5.06 4.44 5.10
CA ALA A 97 -4.63 4.16 6.45
C ALA A 97 -3.10 4.13 6.48
N GLY A 98 -2.50 4.52 7.59
CA GLY A 98 -1.06 4.54 7.74
C GLY A 98 -0.63 5.36 8.93
N THR A 99 0.64 5.19 9.30
CA THR A 99 1.33 6.03 10.27
C THR A 99 2.59 6.59 9.62
N GLU A 100 3.22 7.55 10.27
CA GLU A 100 4.55 8.06 9.89
C GLU A 100 5.66 7.02 10.09
N ARG A 101 5.36 5.88 10.72
CA ARG A 101 6.30 4.80 10.99
C ARG A 101 6.23 3.71 9.94
N SER A 102 7.37 3.08 9.70
CA SER A 102 7.53 2.03 8.70
C SER A 102 7.97 0.72 9.34
N GLY A 103 7.72 -0.39 8.65
CA GLY A 103 8.13 -1.72 9.05
C GLY A 103 7.05 -2.49 9.81
N PRO A 104 7.31 -3.78 10.08
CA PRO A 104 6.31 -4.71 10.64
C PRO A 104 5.86 -4.31 12.05
N ASP A 105 6.71 -3.62 12.82
CA ASP A 105 6.38 -3.10 14.15
C ASP A 105 5.38 -1.92 14.14
N ALA A 106 5.16 -1.28 12.99
CA ALA A 106 4.24 -0.15 12.86
C ALA A 106 2.79 -0.59 12.58
N GLY A 107 2.58 -1.85 12.24
CA GLY A 107 1.25 -2.41 12.01
C GLY A 107 0.54 -2.76 13.32
N PHE A 108 -0.77 -2.58 13.35
CA PHE A 108 -1.66 -2.99 14.43
C PHE A 108 -3.02 -3.40 13.87
N ALA A 109 -3.78 -4.21 14.59
CA ALA A 109 -4.98 -4.86 14.07
C ALA A 109 -6.06 -3.86 13.64
N GLU A 110 -6.21 -2.77 14.39
CA GLU A 110 -7.22 -1.75 14.21
C GLU A 110 -6.84 -0.70 13.15
N LEU A 111 -5.69 -0.86 12.48
CA LEU A 111 -5.13 0.13 11.54
C LEU A 111 -6.14 0.56 10.46
N PHE A 112 -6.99 -0.37 10.04
CA PHE A 112 -7.94 -0.18 8.94
C PHE A 112 -9.38 0.10 9.40
N GLU A 113 -9.66 0.09 10.70
CA GLU A 113 -11.01 0.25 11.24
C GLU A 113 -11.58 1.64 10.96
N GLY A 114 -12.76 1.68 10.34
CA GLY A 114 -13.45 2.91 9.94
C GLY A 114 -12.73 3.71 8.85
N ARG A 115 -11.59 3.23 8.35
CA ARG A 115 -10.83 3.84 7.25
C ARG A 115 -11.40 3.40 5.90
N TRP A 116 -11.16 4.21 4.88
CA TRP A 116 -11.55 3.86 3.52
C TRP A 116 -10.51 2.93 2.90
N CYS A 117 -10.96 1.91 2.17
CA CYS A 117 -10.15 1.21 1.20
C CYS A 117 -10.79 1.38 -0.18
N ILE A 118 -10.06 1.99 -1.10
CA ILE A 118 -10.53 2.24 -2.46
C ILE A 118 -10.01 1.14 -3.37
N LEU A 119 -10.89 0.47 -4.09
CA LEU A 119 -10.54 -0.48 -5.14
C LEU A 119 -10.64 0.19 -6.51
N THR A 120 -9.66 -0.07 -7.38
CA THR A 120 -9.65 0.46 -8.76
C THR A 120 -9.56 -0.67 -9.78
N PRO A 121 -10.59 -1.54 -9.88
CA PRO A 121 -10.59 -2.66 -10.81
C PRO A 121 -10.46 -2.18 -12.26
N PRO A 122 -9.62 -2.81 -13.10
CA PRO A 122 -9.62 -2.57 -14.54
C PRO A 122 -11.01 -2.82 -15.16
N GLU A 123 -11.28 -2.18 -16.30
CA GLU A 123 -12.52 -2.36 -17.04
C GLU A 123 -12.74 -3.84 -17.40
N GLY A 124 -13.97 -4.34 -17.19
CA GLY A 124 -14.32 -5.74 -17.45
C GLY A 124 -13.89 -6.73 -16.37
N THR A 125 -13.35 -6.27 -15.23
CA THR A 125 -13.12 -7.13 -14.06
C THR A 125 -14.44 -7.70 -13.55
N ASP A 126 -14.46 -9.00 -13.23
CA ASP A 126 -15.62 -9.71 -12.71
C ASP A 126 -16.09 -9.10 -11.36
N GLU A 127 -17.37 -8.71 -11.30
CA GLU A 127 -17.99 -8.11 -10.11
C GLU A 127 -17.91 -9.02 -8.88
N THR A 128 -17.93 -10.35 -9.05
CA THR A 128 -17.81 -11.31 -7.96
C THR A 128 -16.42 -11.28 -7.34
N VAL A 129 -15.39 -11.00 -8.14
CA VAL A 129 -14.00 -10.86 -7.70
C VAL A 129 -13.82 -9.56 -6.92
N ILE A 130 -14.40 -8.47 -7.43
CA ILE A 130 -14.41 -7.16 -6.76
C ILE A 130 -15.11 -7.29 -5.40
N ALA A 131 -16.29 -7.92 -5.37
CA ALA A 131 -17.04 -8.14 -4.14
C ALA A 131 -16.28 -9.01 -3.13
N ARG A 132 -15.57 -10.05 -3.59
CA ARG A 132 -14.73 -10.91 -2.72
C ARG A 132 -13.60 -10.12 -2.06
N LEU A 133 -12.90 -9.28 -2.82
CA LEU A 133 -11.85 -8.42 -2.25
C LEU A 133 -12.43 -7.31 -1.37
N GLY A 134 -13.59 -6.76 -1.73
CA GLY A 134 -14.32 -5.80 -0.90
C GLY A 134 -14.65 -6.39 0.47
N ALA A 135 -15.25 -7.58 0.51
CA ALA A 135 -15.59 -8.28 1.74
C ALA A 135 -14.35 -8.56 2.62
N PHE A 136 -13.18 -8.80 2.01
CA PHE A 136 -11.92 -8.93 2.74
C PHE A 136 -11.58 -7.63 3.49
N TRP A 137 -11.61 -6.49 2.80
CA TRP A 137 -11.31 -5.19 3.43
C TRP A 137 -12.37 -4.76 4.45
N GLU A 138 -13.64 -5.07 4.21
CA GLU A 138 -14.73 -4.86 5.18
C GLU A 138 -14.53 -5.71 6.43
N ALA A 139 -14.05 -6.95 6.31
CA ALA A 139 -13.71 -7.80 7.44
C ALA A 139 -12.50 -7.26 8.24
N CYS A 140 -11.60 -6.51 7.60
CA CYS A 140 -10.56 -5.73 8.27
C CYS A 140 -11.08 -4.43 8.91
N GLY A 141 -12.39 -4.15 8.83
CA GLY A 141 -13.04 -2.98 9.43
C GLY A 141 -13.07 -1.74 8.53
N SER A 142 -12.60 -1.83 7.27
CA SER A 142 -12.66 -0.71 6.34
C SER A 142 -14.05 -0.49 5.75
N ARG A 143 -14.28 0.73 5.28
CA ARG A 143 -15.33 1.08 4.33
C ARG A 143 -14.76 0.92 2.93
N VAL A 144 -15.44 0.19 2.05
CA VAL A 144 -14.96 -0.03 0.68
C VAL A 144 -15.69 0.87 -0.30
N ASP A 145 -14.94 1.45 -1.23
CA ASP A 145 -15.47 2.17 -2.38
C ASP A 145 -14.74 1.74 -3.66
N THR A 146 -15.35 1.98 -4.82
CA THR A 146 -14.75 1.68 -6.12
C THR A 146 -14.71 2.91 -7.01
N MET A 147 -13.59 3.10 -7.71
CA MET A 147 -13.46 4.18 -8.69
C MET A 147 -12.45 3.86 -9.79
N ASP A 148 -12.50 4.62 -10.89
CA ASP A 148 -11.45 4.62 -11.90
C ASP A 148 -10.12 5.08 -11.29
N ALA A 149 -9.01 4.43 -11.68
CA ALA A 149 -7.66 4.80 -11.28
C ALA A 149 -7.31 6.25 -11.64
N ASP A 150 -7.78 6.77 -12.78
CA ASP A 150 -7.60 8.17 -13.16
C ASP A 150 -8.32 9.13 -12.21
N HIS A 151 -9.53 8.75 -11.77
CA HIS A 151 -10.29 9.53 -10.80
C HIS A 151 -9.64 9.49 -9.42
N HIS A 152 -9.24 8.30 -8.96
CA HIS A 152 -8.49 8.10 -7.73
C HIS A 152 -7.26 9.01 -7.67
N ASP A 153 -6.36 8.91 -8.65
CA ASP A 153 -5.11 9.64 -8.60
C ASP A 153 -5.33 11.17 -8.63
N ARG A 154 -6.37 11.65 -9.31
CA ARG A 154 -6.75 13.08 -9.26
C ARG A 154 -7.26 13.51 -7.89
N VAL A 155 -8.13 12.72 -7.27
CA VAL A 155 -8.66 13.01 -5.93
C VAL A 155 -7.53 13.02 -4.92
N LEU A 156 -6.72 11.95 -4.86
CA LEU A 156 -5.64 11.79 -3.88
C LEU A 156 -4.49 12.78 -4.10
N ALA A 157 -4.24 13.20 -5.35
CA ALA A 157 -3.31 14.29 -5.62
C ALA A 157 -3.69 15.58 -4.89
N ILE A 158 -4.99 15.91 -4.85
CA ILE A 158 -5.48 17.15 -4.22
C ILE A 158 -5.62 16.98 -2.71
N VAL A 159 -6.22 15.88 -2.24
CA VAL A 159 -6.59 15.74 -0.82
C VAL A 159 -5.47 15.16 0.05
N SER A 160 -4.41 14.60 -0.55
CA SER A 160 -3.31 13.98 0.18
C SER A 160 -1.93 14.44 -0.30
N HIS A 161 -1.59 14.24 -1.57
CA HIS A 161 -0.20 14.48 -2.04
C HIS A 161 0.19 15.96 -2.01
N LEU A 162 -0.69 16.85 -2.50
CA LEU A 162 -0.44 18.28 -2.52
C LEU A 162 -0.25 18.86 -1.10
N PRO A 163 -1.12 18.55 -0.10
CA PRO A 163 -0.87 18.92 1.29
C PRO A 163 0.51 18.51 1.81
N HIS A 164 0.95 17.27 1.55
CA HIS A 164 2.28 16.81 1.99
C HIS A 164 3.42 17.60 1.33
N ILE A 165 3.32 17.89 0.01
CA ILE A 165 4.32 18.70 -0.69
C ILE A 165 4.37 20.12 -0.10
N ILE A 166 3.23 20.73 0.19
CA ILE A 166 3.17 22.05 0.79
C ILE A 166 3.81 22.04 2.19
N ALA A 167 3.44 21.09 3.05
CA ALA A 167 4.00 20.96 4.39
C ALA A 167 5.53 20.76 4.35
N TYR A 168 6.01 19.85 3.51
CA TYR A 168 7.45 19.60 3.34
C TYR A 168 8.22 20.84 2.89
N ASN A 169 7.68 21.61 1.94
CA ASN A 169 8.31 22.86 1.48
C ASN A 169 8.29 23.94 2.56
N ILE A 170 7.23 24.05 3.35
CA ILE A 170 7.15 25.00 4.47
C ILE A 170 8.22 24.69 5.52
N VAL A 171 8.32 23.41 5.92
CA VAL A 171 9.33 22.95 6.88
C VAL A 171 10.75 23.15 6.33
N GLY A 172 11.00 22.74 5.08
CA GLY A 172 12.30 22.92 4.43
C GLY A 172 12.71 24.39 4.31
N THR A 173 11.77 25.27 3.93
CA THR A 173 12.04 26.72 3.85
C THR A 173 12.41 27.31 5.22
N ALA A 174 11.75 26.85 6.29
CA ALA A 174 12.04 27.31 7.64
C ALA A 174 13.41 26.83 8.14
N ASP A 175 13.80 25.59 7.82
CA ASP A 175 15.13 25.03 8.12
C ASP A 175 16.23 25.79 7.36
N ASP A 176 16.03 26.04 6.07
CA ASP A 176 16.94 26.86 5.25
C ASP A 176 17.09 28.28 5.83
N LEU A 177 15.97 28.91 6.22
CA LEU A 177 15.98 30.22 6.87
C LEU A 177 16.69 30.21 8.21
N GLU A 178 16.49 29.21 9.06
CA GLU A 178 17.20 29.06 10.34
C GLU A 178 18.71 28.96 10.13
N THR A 179 19.13 28.19 9.12
CA THR A 179 20.53 28.00 8.75
C THR A 179 21.19 29.33 8.35
N VAL A 180 20.43 30.24 7.74
CA VAL A 180 20.90 31.57 7.30
C VAL A 180 20.76 32.63 8.40
N THR A 181 19.72 32.58 9.24
CA THR A 181 19.40 33.65 10.22
C THR A 181 19.79 33.37 11.66
N LYS A 182 20.33 32.18 11.99
CA LYS A 182 20.74 31.75 13.34
C LYS A 182 19.64 31.98 14.39
N SER A 183 18.85 30.93 14.64
CA SER A 183 18.09 30.63 15.88
C SER A 183 16.68 31.22 16.11
N GLU A 184 16.17 32.12 15.27
CA GLU A 184 14.88 32.79 15.57
C GLU A 184 13.64 32.02 15.05
N VAL A 185 13.78 31.23 13.99
CA VAL A 185 12.63 30.59 13.31
C VAL A 185 11.96 29.51 14.18
N ILE A 186 12.72 28.60 14.80
CA ILE A 186 12.18 27.59 15.73
C ILE A 186 11.65 28.23 17.03
N LYS A 187 12.23 29.37 17.45
CA LYS A 187 11.84 30.04 18.69
C LYS A 187 10.47 30.73 18.59
N TYR A 188 10.10 31.19 17.41
CA TYR A 188 8.83 31.86 17.14
C TYR A 188 7.83 31.02 16.33
N SER A 189 8.15 29.78 16.00
CA SER A 189 7.18 28.86 15.37
C SER A 189 6.05 28.53 16.36
N ALA A 190 4.93 29.23 16.17
CA ALA A 190 3.69 29.02 16.91
C ALA A 190 3.09 27.63 16.58
N SER A 191 2.08 27.21 17.35
CA SER A 191 1.43 25.89 17.21
C SER A 191 1.05 25.54 15.78
N GLY A 192 0.55 26.52 15.02
CA GLY A 192 0.17 26.33 13.62
C GLY A 192 1.30 25.93 12.66
N PHE A 193 2.58 26.11 13.01
CA PHE A 193 3.70 25.58 12.21
C PHE A 193 4.10 24.16 12.64
N ARG A 194 3.84 23.79 13.90
CA ARG A 194 4.13 22.45 14.45
C ARG A 194 3.05 21.42 14.13
N ASP A 195 1.86 21.90 13.77
CA ASP A 195 0.72 21.06 13.40
C ASP A 195 0.74 20.63 11.91
N PHE A 196 1.78 20.99 11.15
CA PHE A 196 2.02 20.59 9.74
C PHE A 196 3.14 19.57 9.60
#